data_AF-A0A226DCR3-F1
#
_entry.id   AF-A0A226DCR3-F1
#
_cell.length_a   1.000
_cell.length_b   1.000
_cell.length_c   1.000
_cell.angle_alpha   90.00
_cell.angle_beta   90.00
_cell.angle_gamma   90.00
#
_symmetry.space_group_name_H-M   'P 1'
#
loop_
_entity.id
_entity.type
_entity.pdbx_description
1 polymer ?
#
loop_
_entity_poly.entity_id
_entity_poly.type
_entity_poly.pdbx_seq_one_letter_code
_entity_poly.pdbx_strand_id
1 'polypeptide(L)'
;MADLIFKVAGSYAKIYKRFPRLPIEFDPTTNRLIAVSGIKDLLGCLFGCVVSMALCAWTPKLAQLLYLAYRSVNLGHFPTIAEEPFASPMQLLSIAIITFGSGGGSVITIFSCFFNIDLVQLMNGLLNLEEELVRRGIQMDQIINKDKFKRKKLKMPPLKKLFSELVCLLPFFIIYMAPALAIFGVYNELDSFHFVFFWWPTYQHNRVVRIGVKFCSFIFVTLSAISAGQILLGMGYIFVLTAWILLHNICLIDSDYKKRGTLLVAGRERR
;
A
#
# COMPACT_ATOMS: atom_id res chain seq x y z
N MET A 1 -8.76 6.92 -18.97
CA MET A 1 -8.77 6.65 -17.52
C MET A 1 -7.85 5.47 -17.23
N ALA A 2 -7.97 4.35 -17.96
CA ALA A 2 -7.01 3.24 -17.97
C ALA A 2 -5.54 3.70 -18.04
N ASP A 3 -5.18 4.51 -19.06
CA ASP A 3 -3.82 5.06 -19.23
C ASP A 3 -3.28 5.80 -18.00
N LEU A 4 -4.17 6.44 -17.22
CA LEU A 4 -3.77 7.16 -16.01
C LEU A 4 -3.34 6.20 -14.91
N ILE A 5 -4.14 5.15 -14.70
CA ILE A 5 -3.92 4.19 -13.62
C ILE A 5 -2.66 3.36 -13.91
N PHE A 6 -2.48 2.94 -15.16
CA PHE A 6 -1.25 2.25 -15.57
C PHE A 6 -0.01 3.17 -15.51
N LYS A 7 -0.16 4.46 -15.80
CA LYS A 7 0.93 5.44 -15.63
C LYS A 7 1.32 5.60 -14.15
N VAL A 8 0.34 5.67 -13.24
CA VAL A 8 0.57 5.73 -11.79
C VAL A 8 1.25 4.45 -11.31
N ALA A 9 0.70 3.27 -11.67
CA ALA A 9 1.28 1.98 -11.31
C ALA A 9 2.71 1.82 -11.85
N GLY A 10 2.96 2.25 -13.08
CA GLY A 10 4.30 2.26 -13.68
C GLY A 10 5.28 3.21 -12.99
N SER A 11 4.82 4.36 -12.48
CA SER A 11 5.64 5.27 -11.67
C SER A 11 6.04 4.62 -10.35
N TYR A 12 5.10 3.98 -9.66
CA TYR A 12 5.33 3.29 -8.40
C TYR A 12 6.30 2.12 -8.59
N ALA A 13 6.08 1.29 -9.62
CA ALA A 13 6.95 0.18 -9.96
C ALA A 13 8.40 0.62 -10.21
N LYS A 14 8.63 1.75 -10.90
CA LYS A 14 9.99 2.28 -11.14
C LYS A 14 10.71 2.66 -9.86
N ILE A 15 10.00 3.25 -8.90
CA ILE A 15 10.58 3.70 -7.63
C ILE A 15 10.90 2.49 -6.76
N TYR A 16 9.96 1.54 -6.65
CA TYR A 16 10.10 0.38 -5.77
C TYR A 16 10.98 -0.74 -6.32
N LYS A 17 11.28 -0.77 -7.63
CA LYS A 17 12.29 -1.68 -8.20
C LYS A 17 13.70 -1.54 -7.60
N ARG A 18 13.99 -0.44 -6.90
CA ARG A 18 15.28 -0.20 -6.23
C ARG A 18 15.36 -0.84 -4.84
N PHE A 19 14.23 -1.29 -4.31
CA PHE A 19 14.10 -1.91 -3.00
C PHE A 19 13.91 -3.42 -3.13
N PRO A 20 13.94 -4.19 -2.02
CA PRO A 20 13.68 -5.62 -2.07
C PRO A 20 12.37 -5.94 -2.79
N ARG A 21 12.38 -7.04 -3.55
CA ARG A 21 11.25 -7.46 -4.37
C ARG A 21 10.04 -7.80 -3.52
N LEU A 22 8.87 -7.41 -4.00
CA LEU A 22 7.60 -7.74 -3.34
C LEU A 22 7.04 -9.06 -3.88
N PRO A 23 6.17 -9.76 -3.13
CA PRO A 23 5.50 -10.98 -3.60
C PRO A 23 4.67 -10.78 -4.87
N ILE A 24 4.14 -9.55 -5.06
CA ILE A 24 3.35 -9.15 -6.21
C ILE A 24 3.96 -7.84 -6.75
N GLU A 25 4.36 -7.85 -8.01
CA GLU A 25 4.93 -6.68 -8.69
C GLU A 25 4.12 -6.32 -9.93
N PHE A 26 4.05 -5.03 -10.25
CA PHE A 26 3.49 -4.55 -11.51
C PHE A 26 4.59 -4.39 -12.56
N ASP A 27 4.42 -5.03 -13.71
CA ASP A 27 5.31 -4.87 -14.83
C ASP A 27 4.83 -3.76 -15.79
N PRO A 28 5.55 -2.62 -15.87
CA PRO A 28 5.16 -1.53 -16.74
C PRO A 28 5.34 -1.83 -18.23
N THR A 29 6.08 -2.89 -18.62
CA THR A 29 6.22 -3.25 -20.04
C THR A 29 5.01 -4.00 -20.57
N THR A 30 4.49 -4.94 -19.79
CA THR A 30 3.32 -5.75 -20.18
C THR A 30 1.99 -5.19 -19.65
N ASN A 31 2.03 -4.21 -18.74
CA ASN A 31 0.89 -3.74 -17.94
C ASN A 31 0.20 -4.86 -17.14
N ARG A 32 0.94 -5.92 -16.78
CA ARG A 32 0.44 -7.08 -16.03
C ARG A 32 1.09 -7.17 -14.66
N LEU A 33 0.43 -7.88 -13.75
CA LEU A 33 1.00 -8.25 -12.46
C LEU A 33 1.82 -9.54 -12.60
N ILE A 34 2.94 -9.60 -11.90
CA ILE A 34 3.85 -10.75 -11.84
C ILE A 34 3.91 -11.22 -10.38
N ALA A 35 3.73 -12.53 -10.18
CA ALA A 35 3.96 -13.17 -8.90
C ALA A 35 5.45 -13.54 -8.79
N VAL A 36 6.13 -13.07 -7.74
CA VAL A 36 7.47 -13.52 -7.39
C VAL A 36 7.32 -14.64 -6.38
N SER A 37 7.66 -15.87 -6.76
CA SER A 37 7.55 -17.06 -5.91
C SER A 37 8.90 -17.56 -5.39
N GLY A 38 10.01 -17.03 -5.89
CA GLY A 38 11.35 -17.41 -5.45
C GLY A 38 11.63 -16.94 -4.03
N ILE A 39 11.75 -17.86 -3.07
CA ILE A 39 12.07 -17.53 -1.66
C ILE A 39 13.36 -16.71 -1.55
N LYS A 40 14.37 -17.02 -2.38
CA LYS A 40 15.64 -16.26 -2.42
C LYS A 40 15.44 -14.80 -2.81
N ASP A 41 14.52 -14.54 -3.75
CA ASP A 41 14.21 -13.19 -4.23
C ASP A 41 13.35 -12.41 -3.21
N LEU A 42 12.52 -13.13 -2.44
CA LEU A 42 11.67 -12.57 -1.38
C LEU A 42 12.38 -12.40 -0.04
N LEU A 43 13.59 -12.96 0.12
CA LEU A 43 14.26 -13.01 1.41
C LEU A 43 14.53 -11.61 1.99
N GLY A 44 14.85 -10.64 1.14
CA GLY A 44 15.01 -9.24 1.55
C GLY A 44 13.71 -8.60 2.03
N CYS A 45 12.58 -8.90 1.38
CA CYS A 45 11.26 -8.42 1.79
C CYS A 45 10.81 -9.09 3.09
N LEU A 46 10.99 -10.41 3.21
CA LEU A 46 10.70 -11.17 4.43
C LEU A 46 11.55 -10.70 5.61
N PHE A 47 12.85 -10.45 5.38
CA PHE A 47 13.73 -9.91 6.40
C PHE A 47 13.29 -8.50 6.84
N GLY A 48 13.02 -7.60 5.89
CA GLY A 48 12.51 -6.26 6.19
C GLY A 48 11.19 -6.31 6.97
N CYS A 49 10.26 -7.16 6.54
CA CYS A 49 8.97 -7.35 7.17
C CYS A 49 9.09 -7.94 8.59
N VAL A 50 9.79 -9.05 8.76
CA VAL A 50 9.83 -9.76 10.05
C VAL A 50 10.75 -9.05 11.04
N VAL A 51 11.95 -8.65 10.62
CA VAL A 51 12.94 -8.08 11.52
C VAL A 51 12.67 -6.60 11.75
N SER A 52 12.61 -5.79 10.69
CA SER A 52 12.49 -4.34 10.88
C SER A 52 11.08 -3.90 11.28
N MET A 53 10.03 -4.43 10.62
CA MET A 53 8.66 -4.00 10.88
C MET A 53 8.02 -4.74 12.05
N ALA A 54 8.02 -6.07 12.05
CA ALA A 54 7.36 -6.83 13.10
C ALA A 54 8.15 -6.78 14.42
N LEU A 55 9.39 -7.25 14.43
CA LEU A 55 10.17 -7.41 15.66
C LEU A 55 10.64 -6.06 16.24
N CYS A 56 11.25 -5.20 15.43
CA CYS A 56 11.89 -3.98 15.94
C CYS A 56 10.95 -2.78 16.09
N ALA A 57 9.91 -2.67 15.26
CA ALA A 57 8.98 -1.54 15.31
C ALA A 57 7.65 -1.90 16.01
N TRP A 58 6.95 -2.93 15.52
CA TRP A 58 5.59 -3.25 15.94
C TRP A 58 5.51 -3.94 17.31
N THR A 59 6.32 -4.98 17.56
CA THR A 59 6.28 -5.74 18.82
C THR A 59 6.48 -4.85 20.06
N PRO A 60 7.46 -3.92 20.10
CA PRO A 60 7.60 -3.03 21.25
C PRO A 60 6.39 -2.12 21.47
N LYS A 61 5.76 -1.63 20.40
CA LYS A 61 4.56 -0.79 20.50
C LYS A 61 3.32 -1.57 20.91
N LEU A 62 3.22 -2.82 20.48
CA LEU A 62 2.19 -3.73 20.95
C LEU A 62 2.38 -4.05 22.44
N ALA A 63 3.62 -4.28 22.87
CA ALA A 63 3.94 -4.46 24.29
C ALA A 63 3.63 -3.19 25.10
N GLN A 64 3.91 -1.99 24.55
CA GLN A 64 3.53 -0.71 25.15
C GLN A 64 2.01 -0.57 25.30
N LEU A 65 1.25 -0.96 24.28
CA LEU A 65 -0.21 -0.96 24.34
C LEU A 65 -0.74 -1.92 25.42
N LEU A 66 -0.22 -3.15 25.46
CA LEU A 66 -0.60 -4.15 26.46
C LEU A 66 -0.23 -3.71 27.88
N TYR A 67 0.94 -3.09 28.05
CA TYR A 67 1.37 -2.52 29.33
C TYR A 67 0.42 -1.43 29.82
N LEU A 68 0.03 -0.49 28.95
CA LEU A 68 -0.92 0.57 29.29
C LEU A 68 -2.31 0.00 29.60
N ALA A 69 -2.76 -1.01 28.86
CA ALA A 69 -4.02 -1.69 29.15
C ALA A 69 -4.00 -2.38 30.52
N TYR A 70 -2.92 -3.11 30.83
CA TYR A 70 -2.72 -3.73 32.13
C TYR A 70 -2.72 -2.71 33.27
N ARG A 71 -2.01 -1.58 33.10
CA ARG A 71 -1.99 -0.49 34.10
C ARG A 71 -3.34 0.17 34.25
N SER A 72 -4.10 0.34 33.16
CA SER A 72 -5.45 0.88 33.22
C SER A 72 -6.40 0.00 34.03
N VAL A 73 -6.25 -1.33 33.93
CA VAL A 73 -7.03 -2.28 34.75
C VAL A 73 -6.62 -2.18 36.22
N ASN A 74 -5.32 -2.12 36.51
CA ASN A 74 -4.82 -2.05 37.88
C ASN A 74 -5.19 -0.74 38.61
N LEU A 75 -5.22 0.38 37.89
CA LEU A 75 -5.55 1.69 38.46
C LEU A 75 -7.06 1.96 38.48
N GLY A 76 -7.87 1.17 37.75
CA GLY A 76 -9.31 1.40 37.60
C GLY A 76 -9.68 2.59 36.70
N HIS A 77 -8.68 3.28 36.13
CA HIS A 77 -8.83 4.37 35.18
C HIS A 77 -7.65 4.38 34.20
N PHE A 78 -7.78 5.12 33.10
CA PHE A 78 -6.65 5.29 32.17
C PHE A 78 -5.53 6.10 32.84
N PRO A 79 -4.26 5.63 32.78
CA PRO A 79 -3.16 6.27 33.49
C PRO A 79 -2.92 7.70 33.01
N THR A 80 -2.65 8.59 33.96
CA THR A 80 -2.26 9.97 33.66
C THR A 80 -0.77 10.06 33.33
N ILE A 81 -0.34 11.14 32.69
CA ILE A 81 1.07 11.35 32.30
C ILE A 81 2.01 11.36 33.52
N ALA A 82 1.51 11.79 34.69
CA ALA A 82 2.26 11.79 35.93
C ALA A 82 2.50 10.38 36.50
N GLU A 83 1.58 9.45 36.24
CA GLU A 83 1.67 8.06 36.69
C GLU A 83 2.46 7.21 35.71
N GLU A 84 2.28 7.44 34.40
CA GLU A 84 2.95 6.72 33.33
C GLU A 84 3.36 7.67 32.20
N PRO A 85 4.67 7.88 31.95
CA PRO A 85 5.13 8.77 30.88
C PRO A 85 4.72 8.26 29.48
N PHE A 86 4.45 6.97 29.36
CA PHE A 86 4.01 6.31 28.13
C PHE A 86 2.54 6.53 27.79
N ALA A 87 1.74 7.10 28.69
CA ALA A 87 0.32 7.35 28.49
C ALA A 87 0.02 8.67 27.75
N SER A 88 1.06 9.42 27.36
CA SER A 88 0.87 10.72 26.69
C SER A 88 0.16 10.56 25.33
N PRO A 89 -0.63 11.56 24.89
CA PRO A 89 -1.35 11.51 23.61
C PRO A 89 -0.44 11.23 22.40
N MET A 90 0.79 11.76 22.41
CA MET A 90 1.76 11.52 21.35
C MET A 90 2.27 10.07 21.33
N GLN A 91 2.40 9.42 22.49
CA GLN A 91 2.76 8.00 22.58
C GLN A 91 1.62 7.12 22.06
N LEU A 92 0.38 7.44 22.39
CA LEU A 92 -0.80 6.73 21.86
C LEU A 92 -0.92 6.86 20.34
N LEU A 93 -0.70 8.08 19.81
CA LEU A 93 -0.66 8.30 18.36
C LEU A 93 0.47 7.49 17.70
N SER A 94 1.66 7.46 18.31
CA SER A 94 2.79 6.65 17.83
C SER A 94 2.45 5.15 17.81
N ILE A 95 1.83 4.63 18.86
CA ILE A 95 1.35 3.24 18.91
C ILE A 95 0.37 2.97 17.76
N ALA A 96 -0.60 3.84 17.54
CA ALA A 96 -1.58 3.68 16.47
C ALA A 96 -0.90 3.67 15.08
N ILE A 97 -0.06 4.66 14.79
CA ILE A 97 0.62 4.78 13.49
C ILE A 97 1.51 3.57 13.23
N ILE A 98 2.30 3.12 14.20
CA ILE A 98 3.21 1.98 14.04
C ILE A 98 2.42 0.67 13.94
N THR A 99 1.32 0.51 14.69
CA THR A 99 0.47 -0.68 14.63
C THR A 99 -0.22 -0.81 13.28
N PHE A 100 -0.85 0.26 12.78
CA PHE A 100 -1.50 0.22 11.46
C PHE A 100 -0.48 0.17 10.32
N GLY A 101 0.60 0.95 10.41
CA GLY A 101 1.64 1.00 9.38
C GLY A 101 2.44 -0.29 9.30
N SER A 102 3.21 -0.57 10.35
CA SER A 102 4.16 -1.69 10.39
C SER A 102 3.47 -3.03 10.64
N GLY A 103 2.48 -3.08 11.53
CA GLY A 103 1.68 -4.29 11.77
C GLY A 103 0.82 -4.64 10.55
N GLY A 104 0.08 -3.68 10.00
CA GLY A 104 -0.73 -3.87 8.79
C GLY A 104 0.11 -4.29 7.57
N GLY A 105 1.23 -3.60 7.33
CA GLY A 105 2.15 -3.99 6.26
C GLY A 105 2.73 -5.40 6.43
N SER A 106 2.97 -5.84 7.67
CA SER A 106 3.48 -7.19 7.94
C SER A 106 2.44 -8.26 7.61
N VAL A 107 1.20 -8.09 8.08
CA VAL A 107 0.09 -9.01 7.78
C VAL A 107 -0.16 -9.10 6.28
N ILE A 108 -0.19 -7.94 5.60
CA ILE A 108 -0.34 -7.85 4.15
C ILE A 108 0.75 -8.62 3.42
N THR A 109 2.01 -8.48 3.84
CA THR A 109 3.15 -9.13 3.18
C THR A 109 3.05 -10.64 3.33
N ILE A 110 2.76 -11.13 4.55
CA ILE A 110 2.57 -12.56 4.81
C ILE A 110 1.43 -13.10 3.95
N PHE A 111 0.27 -12.43 3.94
CA PHE A 111 -0.86 -12.82 3.11
C PHE A 111 -0.49 -12.84 1.62
N SER A 112 0.21 -11.82 1.15
CA SER A 112 0.66 -11.74 -0.26
C SER A 112 1.65 -12.84 -0.60
N CYS A 113 2.51 -13.27 0.32
CA CYS A 113 3.41 -14.41 0.10
C CYS A 113 2.66 -15.73 -0.09
N PHE A 114 1.58 -15.96 0.67
CA PHE A 114 0.79 -17.19 0.57
C PHE A 114 -0.14 -17.23 -0.65
N PHE A 115 -0.71 -16.08 -1.03
CA PHE A 115 -1.73 -16.00 -2.08
C PHE A 115 -1.27 -15.25 -3.34
N ASN A 116 0.04 -15.03 -3.54
CA ASN A 116 0.56 -14.27 -4.69
C ASN A 116 0.07 -14.82 -6.03
N ILE A 117 0.13 -16.15 -6.24
CA ILE A 117 -0.25 -16.80 -7.50
C ILE A 117 -1.73 -16.56 -7.78
N ASP A 118 -2.60 -16.86 -6.81
CA ASP A 118 -4.05 -16.75 -6.97
C ASP A 118 -4.47 -15.29 -7.22
N LEU A 119 -3.90 -14.35 -6.45
CA LEU A 119 -4.16 -12.92 -6.61
C LEU A 119 -3.73 -12.43 -8.00
N VAL A 120 -2.56 -12.83 -8.47
CA VAL A 120 -2.06 -12.44 -9.80
C VAL A 120 -2.90 -13.07 -10.92
N GLN A 121 -3.30 -14.34 -10.78
CA GLN A 121 -4.17 -15.00 -11.75
C GLN A 121 -5.55 -14.32 -11.83
N LEU A 122 -6.16 -14.03 -10.68
CA LEU A 122 -7.44 -13.31 -10.60
C LEU A 122 -7.32 -11.94 -11.29
N MET A 123 -6.29 -11.18 -10.95
CA MET A 123 -6.11 -9.83 -11.48
C MET A 123 -5.81 -9.79 -12.97
N ASN A 124 -4.93 -10.67 -13.44
CA ASN A 124 -4.65 -10.78 -14.86
C ASN A 124 -5.86 -11.33 -15.64
N GLY A 125 -6.68 -12.18 -15.03
CA GLY A 125 -7.95 -12.63 -15.57
C GLY A 125 -8.97 -11.50 -15.74
N LEU A 126 -9.07 -10.61 -14.74
CA LEU A 126 -9.92 -9.40 -14.83
C LEU A 126 -9.46 -8.44 -15.94
N LEU A 127 -8.15 -8.29 -16.13
CA LEU A 127 -7.57 -7.52 -17.24
C LEU A 127 -7.87 -8.17 -18.61
N ASN A 128 -7.77 -9.50 -18.72
CA ASN A 128 -8.15 -10.20 -19.96
C ASN A 128 -9.63 -10.01 -20.29
N LEU A 129 -10.50 -10.04 -19.29
CA LEU A 129 -11.92 -9.78 -19.46
C LEU A 129 -12.18 -8.35 -19.93
N GLU A 130 -11.47 -7.36 -19.38
CA GLU A 130 -11.56 -5.97 -19.82
C GLU A 130 -11.15 -5.82 -21.29
N GLU A 131 -10.00 -6.37 -21.68
CA GLU A 131 -9.50 -6.33 -23.06
C GLU A 131 -10.50 -6.93 -24.05
N GLU A 132 -11.10 -8.08 -23.70
CA GLU A 132 -12.11 -8.75 -24.52
C GLU A 132 -13.42 -7.95 -24.61
N LEU A 133 -13.91 -7.38 -23.49
CA LEU A 133 -15.10 -6.53 -23.47
C LEU A 133 -14.91 -5.25 -24.29
N VAL A 134 -13.75 -4.61 -24.16
CA VAL A 134 -13.39 -3.43 -24.96
C VAL A 134 -13.31 -3.79 -26.44
N ARG A 135 -12.71 -4.93 -26.79
CA ARG A 135 -12.64 -5.41 -28.18
C ARG A 135 -14.04 -5.64 -28.76
N ARG A 136 -14.94 -6.29 -28.02
CA ARG A 136 -16.34 -6.51 -28.42
C ARG A 136 -17.10 -5.20 -28.58
N GLY A 137 -16.94 -4.27 -27.64
CA GLY A 137 -17.55 -2.94 -27.72
C GLY A 137 -17.12 -2.18 -28.98
N ILE A 138 -15.82 -2.23 -29.34
CA ILE A 138 -15.30 -1.63 -30.58
C ILE A 138 -15.91 -2.29 -31.82
N GLN A 139 -15.96 -3.63 -31.86
CA GLN A 139 -16.57 -4.35 -32.98
C GLN A 139 -18.05 -4.00 -33.16
N MET A 140 -18.82 -3.93 -32.07
CA MET A 140 -20.22 -3.52 -32.13
C MET A 140 -20.39 -2.06 -32.59
N ASP A 141 -19.56 -1.14 -32.10
CA ASP A 141 -19.62 0.26 -32.52
C ASP A 141 -19.25 0.44 -34.01
N GLN A 142 -18.34 -0.39 -34.54
CA GLN A 142 -18.04 -0.44 -35.98
C GLN A 142 -19.22 -0.96 -36.81
N ILE A 143 -20.00 -1.92 -36.29
CA ILE A 143 -21.20 -2.44 -36.95
C ILE A 143 -22.31 -1.39 -36.95
N ILE A 144 -22.49 -0.65 -35.85
CA ILE A 144 -23.58 0.32 -35.67
C ILE A 144 -23.27 1.67 -36.34
N ASN A 145 -22.01 2.12 -36.34
CA ASN A 145 -21.60 3.44 -36.85
C ASN A 145 -20.45 3.30 -37.86
N LYS A 146 -20.76 2.84 -39.08
CA LYS A 146 -19.79 2.78 -40.20
C LYS A 146 -19.18 4.14 -40.57
N ASP A 147 -19.87 5.26 -40.33
CA ASP A 147 -19.47 6.58 -40.85
C ASP A 147 -18.89 7.58 -39.82
N LYS A 148 -18.85 7.25 -38.52
CA LYS A 148 -18.45 8.23 -37.47
C LYS A 148 -17.21 7.87 -36.65
N PHE A 149 -16.41 6.90 -37.10
CA PHE A 149 -15.25 6.44 -36.33
C PHE A 149 -14.00 7.34 -36.45
N LYS A 150 -14.12 8.63 -36.11
CA LYS A 150 -12.96 9.44 -35.72
C LYS A 150 -12.83 9.36 -34.21
N ARG A 151 -11.98 8.45 -33.72
CA ARG A 151 -11.52 8.39 -32.33
C ARG A 151 -10.99 9.78 -31.94
N LYS A 152 -11.81 10.57 -31.27
CA LYS A 152 -11.37 11.81 -30.62
C LYS A 152 -10.50 11.37 -29.45
N LYS A 153 -9.18 11.45 -29.58
CA LYS A 153 -8.24 11.33 -28.45
C LYS A 153 -8.66 12.41 -27.45
N LEU A 154 -9.41 12.02 -26.43
CA LEU A 154 -9.88 12.93 -25.40
C LEU A 154 -8.63 13.37 -24.62
N LYS A 155 -8.08 14.53 -24.96
CA LYS A 155 -6.97 15.13 -24.22
C LYS A 155 -7.40 15.24 -22.76
N MET A 156 -6.59 14.70 -21.84
CA MET A 156 -6.92 14.77 -20.42
C MET A 156 -7.03 16.24 -19.99
N PRO A 157 -8.08 16.61 -19.23
CA PRO A 157 -8.19 17.95 -18.69
C PRO A 157 -7.00 18.26 -17.76
N PRO A 158 -6.51 19.51 -17.75
CA PRO A 158 -5.27 19.89 -17.06
C PRO A 158 -5.28 19.55 -15.56
N LEU A 159 -6.44 19.64 -14.91
CA LEU A 159 -6.61 19.31 -13.49
C LEU A 159 -6.32 17.83 -13.18
N LYS A 160 -6.74 16.91 -14.07
CA LYS A 160 -6.48 15.47 -13.91
C LYS A 160 -5.02 15.12 -14.15
N LYS A 161 -4.32 15.90 -14.98
CA LYS A 161 -2.89 15.76 -15.21
C LYS A 161 -2.10 16.13 -13.95
N LEU A 162 -2.41 17.27 -13.33
CA LEU A 162 -1.79 17.72 -12.07
C LEU A 162 -2.04 16.73 -10.94
N PHE A 163 -3.27 16.23 -10.79
CA PHE A 163 -3.58 15.23 -9.77
C PHE A 163 -2.78 13.93 -9.97
N SER A 164 -2.64 13.46 -11.21
CA SER A 164 -1.81 12.28 -11.49
C SER A 164 -0.33 12.51 -11.20
N GLU A 165 0.19 13.70 -11.49
CA GLU A 165 1.58 14.06 -11.16
C GLU A 165 1.79 14.08 -9.65
N LEU A 166 0.84 14.64 -8.89
CA LEU A 166 0.85 14.63 -7.42
C LEU A 166 0.83 13.20 -6.85
N VAL A 167 -0.05 12.34 -7.36
CA VAL A 167 -0.15 10.94 -6.91
C VAL A 167 1.15 10.18 -7.22
N CYS A 168 1.77 10.42 -8.37
CA CYS A 168 3.06 9.82 -8.72
C CYS A 168 4.21 10.26 -7.79
N LEU A 169 4.07 11.36 -7.05
CA LEU A 169 5.07 11.86 -6.09
C LEU A 169 4.90 11.26 -4.68
N LEU A 170 3.77 10.63 -4.36
CA LEU A 170 3.52 10.02 -3.04
C LEU A 170 4.63 9.04 -2.60
N PRO A 171 5.13 8.12 -3.45
CA PRO A 171 6.22 7.23 -3.03
C PRO A 171 7.49 7.99 -2.65
N PHE A 172 7.84 9.05 -3.39
CA PHE A 172 8.99 9.89 -3.05
C PHE A 172 8.79 10.60 -1.72
N PHE A 173 7.60 11.17 -1.50
CA PHE A 173 7.27 11.81 -0.23
C PHE A 173 7.45 10.86 0.95
N ILE A 174 6.99 9.61 0.85
CA ILE A 174 7.18 8.62 1.93
C ILE A 174 8.66 8.31 2.16
N ILE A 175 9.43 8.07 1.10
CA ILE A 175 10.87 7.77 1.20
C ILE A 175 11.64 8.92 1.86
N TYR A 176 11.31 10.17 1.50
CA TYR A 176 11.98 11.35 2.06
C TYR A 176 11.49 11.72 3.46
N MET A 177 10.23 11.48 3.79
CA MET A 177 9.68 11.80 5.11
C MET A 177 9.99 10.75 6.17
N ALA A 178 10.26 9.50 5.79
CA ALA A 178 10.56 8.42 6.73
C ALA A 178 11.75 8.76 7.67
N PRO A 179 12.91 9.24 7.19
CA PRO A 179 14.00 9.67 8.08
C PRO A 179 13.61 10.84 8.98
N ALA A 180 12.87 11.82 8.47
CA ALA A 180 12.45 12.99 9.25
C ALA A 180 11.51 12.60 10.40
N LEU A 181 10.55 11.73 10.12
CA LEU A 181 9.63 11.16 11.13
C LEU A 181 10.37 10.29 12.14
N ALA A 182 11.37 9.52 11.71
CA ALA A 182 12.19 8.72 12.60
C ALA A 182 13.04 9.61 13.54
N ILE A 183 13.66 10.67 13.04
CA ILE A 183 14.40 11.64 13.86
C ILE A 183 13.45 12.29 14.88
N PHE A 184 12.28 12.74 14.43
CA PHE A 184 11.27 13.32 15.32
C PHE A 184 10.85 12.32 16.40
N GLY A 185 10.63 11.05 16.03
CA GLY A 185 10.26 9.99 16.96
C GLY A 185 11.34 9.73 18.01
N VAL A 186 12.60 9.60 17.59
CA VAL A 186 13.73 9.36 18.49
C VAL A 186 14.05 10.56 19.39
N TYR A 187 13.88 11.77 18.88
CA TYR A 187 14.07 13.01 19.64
C TYR A 187 13.03 13.13 20.76
N ASN A 188 11.75 12.86 20.44
CA ASN A 188 10.64 12.92 21.39
C ASN A 188 10.43 11.61 22.17
N GLU A 189 11.37 10.66 22.08
CA GLU A 189 11.32 9.38 22.83
C GLU A 189 10.06 8.55 22.52
N LEU A 190 9.50 8.74 21.33
CA LEU A 190 8.36 8.00 20.78
C LEU A 190 8.80 6.71 20.09
N ASP A 191 10.09 6.46 19.98
CA ASP A 191 10.64 5.33 19.25
C ASP A 191 10.44 4.00 20.00
N SER A 192 10.40 2.90 19.24
CA SER A 192 10.07 1.58 19.77
C SER A 192 11.11 1.06 20.78
N PHE A 193 12.38 1.44 20.62
CA PHE A 193 13.45 0.99 21.49
C PHE A 193 13.45 1.72 22.82
N HIS A 194 13.10 3.01 22.85
CA HIS A 194 13.03 3.75 24.11
C HIS A 194 12.15 3.03 25.15
N PHE A 195 10.99 2.50 24.75
CA PHE A 195 10.13 1.71 25.64
C PHE A 195 10.81 0.45 26.17
N VAL A 196 11.45 -0.35 25.31
CA VAL A 196 12.11 -1.62 25.70
C VAL A 196 13.25 -1.37 26.68
N PHE A 197 14.07 -0.35 26.42
CA PHE A 197 15.27 -0.07 27.20
C PHE A 197 15.01 0.87 28.38
N PHE A 198 13.79 1.40 28.52
CA PHE A 198 13.43 2.37 29.56
C PHE A 198 13.78 1.85 30.97
N TRP A 199 13.50 0.58 31.23
CA TRP A 199 13.74 -0.05 32.53
C TRP A 199 15.17 -0.53 32.73
N TRP A 200 16.06 -0.40 31.74
CA TRP A 200 17.46 -0.83 31.87
C TRP A 200 18.30 0.29 32.52
N PRO A 201 18.85 0.08 33.74
CA PRO A 201 19.64 1.11 34.44
C PRO A 201 20.82 1.66 33.61
N THR A 202 21.52 0.81 32.85
CA THR A 202 22.66 1.22 32.02
C THR A 202 22.25 2.19 30.90
N TYR A 203 21.05 2.02 30.32
CA TYR A 203 20.52 2.95 29.31
C TYR A 203 20.19 4.33 29.93
N GLN A 204 19.76 4.35 31.18
CA GLN A 204 19.50 5.60 31.91
C GLN A 204 20.80 6.32 32.30
N HIS A 205 21.84 5.60 32.74
CA HIS A 205 23.03 6.23 33.32
C HIS A 205 24.17 6.46 32.31
N ASN A 206 24.29 5.62 31.27
CA ASN A 206 25.39 5.69 30.32
C ASN A 206 24.96 6.39 29.01
N ARG A 207 25.51 7.58 28.76
CA ARG A 207 25.24 8.38 27.55
C ARG A 207 25.62 7.64 26.26
N VAL A 208 26.71 6.88 26.26
CA VAL A 208 27.19 6.16 25.07
C VAL A 208 26.19 5.07 24.68
N VAL A 209 25.72 4.30 25.66
CA VAL A 209 24.70 3.26 25.45
C VAL A 209 23.39 3.88 24.97
N ARG A 210 22.97 5.00 25.56
CA ARG A 210 21.76 5.72 25.14
C ARG A 210 21.84 6.19 23.69
N ILE A 211 22.96 6.77 23.28
CA ILE A 211 23.17 7.23 21.89
C ILE A 211 23.18 6.04 20.94
N GLY A 212 23.86 4.94 21.30
CA GLY A 212 23.87 3.71 20.50
C GLY A 212 22.47 3.15 20.27
N VAL A 213 21.66 3.06 21.32
CA VAL A 213 20.26 2.61 21.22
C VAL A 213 19.43 3.56 20.36
N LYS A 214 19.55 4.88 20.55
CA LYS A 214 18.84 5.88 19.72
C LYS A 214 19.24 5.80 18.25
N PHE A 215 20.51 5.53 17.95
CA PHE A 215 21.00 5.36 16.58
C PHE A 215 20.45 4.07 15.94
N CYS A 216 20.49 2.95 16.65
CA CYS A 216 19.88 1.70 16.19
C CYS A 216 18.37 1.89 15.95
N SER A 217 17.68 2.55 16.88
CA SER A 217 16.26 2.86 16.78
C SER A 217 15.94 3.69 15.54
N PHE A 218 16.72 4.75 15.30
CA PHE A 218 16.60 5.56 14.08
C PHE A 218 16.71 4.71 12.80
N ILE A 219 17.70 3.81 12.73
CA ILE A 219 17.91 2.94 11.57
C ILE A 219 16.70 2.02 11.36
N PHE A 220 16.28 1.29 12.40
CA PHE A 220 15.19 0.31 12.29
C PHE A 220 13.84 0.97 12.05
N VAL A 221 13.53 2.09 12.71
CA VAL A 221 12.28 2.83 12.50
C VAL A 221 12.24 3.40 11.07
N THR A 222 13.35 3.92 10.56
CA THR A 222 13.42 4.42 9.17
C THR A 222 13.23 3.29 8.16
N LEU A 223 13.93 2.16 8.33
CA LEU A 223 13.78 0.97 7.50
C LEU A 223 12.35 0.43 7.54
N SER A 224 11.74 0.38 8.72
CA SER A 224 10.36 -0.05 8.92
C SER A 224 9.39 0.89 8.21
N ALA A 225 9.56 2.20 8.33
CA ALA A 225 8.71 3.20 7.67
C ALA A 225 8.80 3.12 6.14
N ILE A 226 10.00 2.96 5.59
CA ILE A 226 10.20 2.79 4.13
C ILE A 226 9.55 1.49 3.66
N SER A 227 9.78 0.38 4.37
CA SER A 227 9.24 -0.94 4.02
C SER A 227 7.70 -0.96 4.12
N ALA A 228 7.14 -0.44 5.21
CA ALA A 228 5.71 -0.29 5.40
C ALA A 228 5.10 0.59 4.31
N GLY A 229 5.75 1.70 3.99
CA GLY A 229 5.36 2.61 2.91
C GLY A 229 5.30 1.93 1.55
N GLN A 230 6.34 1.17 1.21
CA GLN A 230 6.39 0.38 -0.02
C GLN A 230 5.26 -0.63 -0.11
N ILE A 231 5.03 -1.41 0.96
CA ILE A 231 4.00 -2.45 1.01
C ILE A 231 2.60 -1.83 0.94
N LEU A 232 2.31 -0.81 1.75
CA LEU A 232 0.99 -0.19 1.83
C LEU A 232 0.65 0.58 0.55
N LEU A 233 1.58 1.34 -0.02
CA LEU A 233 1.36 1.98 -1.31
C LEU A 233 1.25 0.95 -2.43
N GLY A 234 2.04 -0.13 -2.35
CA GLY A 234 1.98 -1.27 -3.25
C GLY A 234 0.58 -1.89 -3.32
N MET A 235 0.06 -2.26 -2.16
CA MET A 235 -1.30 -2.77 -2.05
C MET A 235 -2.36 -1.74 -2.41
N GLY A 236 -2.18 -0.49 -2.01
CA GLY A 236 -3.11 0.59 -2.31
C GLY A 236 -3.34 0.73 -3.82
N TYR A 237 -2.27 0.71 -4.62
CA TYR A 237 -2.44 0.80 -6.08
C TYR A 237 -3.06 -0.47 -6.67
N ILE A 238 -2.70 -1.68 -6.17
CA ILE A 238 -3.29 -2.94 -6.64
C ILE A 238 -4.80 -2.94 -6.34
N PHE A 239 -5.20 -2.54 -5.14
CA PHE A 239 -6.59 -2.47 -4.73
C PHE A 239 -7.39 -1.47 -5.58
N VAL A 240 -6.85 -0.26 -5.78
CA VAL A 240 -7.49 0.77 -6.62
C VAL A 240 -7.60 0.30 -8.08
N LEU A 241 -6.56 -0.33 -8.62
CA LEU A 241 -6.58 -0.91 -9.97
C LEU A 241 -7.68 -1.98 -10.07
N THR A 242 -7.76 -2.86 -9.09
CA THR A 242 -8.77 -3.94 -9.02
C THR A 242 -10.19 -3.38 -9.00
N ALA A 243 -10.46 -2.46 -8.07
CA ALA A 243 -11.76 -1.83 -7.93
C ALA A 243 -12.17 -1.09 -9.21
N TRP A 244 -11.22 -0.41 -9.84
CA TRP A 244 -11.47 0.28 -11.11
C TRP A 244 -11.77 -0.70 -12.24
N ILE A 245 -10.98 -1.78 -12.40
CA ILE A 245 -11.21 -2.79 -13.46
C ILE A 245 -12.57 -3.45 -13.26
N LEU A 246 -12.92 -3.85 -12.03
CA LEU A 246 -14.21 -4.46 -11.72
C LEU A 246 -15.36 -3.53 -12.08
N LEU A 247 -15.31 -2.28 -11.62
CA LEU A 247 -16.33 -1.28 -11.93
C LEU A 247 -16.42 -1.04 -13.44
N HIS A 248 -15.27 -0.95 -14.13
CA HIS A 248 -15.26 -0.71 -15.56
C HIS A 248 -15.86 -1.89 -16.33
N ASN A 249 -15.50 -3.12 -15.97
CA ASN A 249 -16.05 -4.34 -16.57
C ASN A 249 -17.56 -4.44 -16.37
N ILE A 250 -18.07 -4.13 -15.17
CA ILE A 250 -19.51 -4.10 -14.90
C ILE A 250 -20.21 -3.09 -15.82
N CYS A 251 -19.68 -1.87 -15.96
CA CYS A 251 -20.24 -0.86 -16.85
C CYS A 251 -20.19 -1.29 -18.33
N LEU A 252 -19.12 -1.97 -18.75
CA LEU A 252 -18.99 -2.48 -20.12
C LEU A 252 -19.99 -3.60 -20.39
N ILE A 253 -20.19 -4.51 -19.45
CA ILE A 253 -21.18 -5.60 -19.54
C ILE A 253 -22.60 -5.02 -19.62
N ASP A 254 -22.95 -4.06 -18.77
CA ASP A 254 -24.26 -3.40 -18.81
C ASP A 254 -24.48 -2.68 -20.16
N SER A 255 -23.46 -2.03 -20.69
CA SER A 255 -23.51 -1.40 -22.01
C SER A 255 -23.68 -2.42 -23.14
N ASP A 256 -22.94 -3.53 -23.11
CA ASP A 256 -23.06 -4.62 -24.10
C ASP A 256 -24.46 -5.23 -24.06
N TYR A 257 -25.02 -5.45 -22.87
CA TYR A 257 -26.35 -6.00 -22.69
C TYR A 257 -27.43 -5.08 -23.25
N LYS A 258 -27.36 -3.77 -22.93
CA LYS A 258 -28.29 -2.76 -23.47
C LYS A 258 -28.22 -2.67 -25.00
N LYS A 259 -27.01 -2.69 -25.59
CA LYS A 259 -26.82 -2.62 -27.04
C LYS A 259 -27.31 -3.89 -27.77
N ARG A 260 -27.13 -5.07 -27.19
CA ARG A 260 -27.69 -6.32 -27.74
C ARG A 260 -29.21 -6.33 -27.67
N GLY A 261 -29.79 -5.84 -26.56
CA GLY A 261 -31.24 -5.70 -26.42
C GLY A 261 -31.84 -4.80 -27.51
N THR A 262 -31.25 -3.63 -27.77
CA THR A 262 -31.75 -2.72 -28.82
C THR A 262 -31.58 -3.29 -30.23
N LEU A 263 -30.48 -4.00 -30.52
CA LEU A 263 -30.27 -4.67 -31.80
C LEU A 263 -31.29 -5.80 -32.05
N LEU A 264 -31.64 -6.58 -31.02
CA LEU A 264 -32.66 -7.63 -31.13
C LEU A 264 -34.05 -7.05 -31.39
N VAL A 265 -34.41 -5.93 -30.73
CA VAL A 265 -35.68 -5.23 -30.99
C VAL A 265 -35.71 -4.67 -32.41
N ALA A 266 -34.67 -3.96 -32.83
CA ALA A 266 -34.58 -3.38 -34.18
C ALA A 266 -34.57 -4.45 -35.29
N GLY A 267 -34.03 -5.64 -35.03
CA GLY A 267 -34.07 -6.78 -35.96
C GLY A 267 -35.45 -7.44 -36.05
N ARG A 268 -36.27 -7.33 -34.99
CA ARG A 268 -37.65 -7.83 -34.97
C ARG A 268 -38.61 -6.90 -35.70
N GLU A 269 -38.40 -5.59 -35.62
CA GLU A 269 -39.22 -4.58 -36.33
C GLU A 269 -38.97 -4.54 -37.85
N ARG A 270 -37.86 -5.13 -38.34
CA ARG A 270 -37.54 -5.22 -39.78
C ARG A 270 -38.03 -6.49 -40.47
N ARG A 271 -38.60 -7.45 -39.73
CA ARG A 271 -39.22 -8.67 -40.29
C ARG A 271 -40.72 -8.53 -40.28
#